data_AF-A0A7S3RU99-F1
#
_entry.id   AF-A0A7S3RU99-F1
#
_cell.length_a   1.000
_cell.length_b   1.000
_cell.length_c   1.000
_cell.angle_alpha   90.00
_cell.angle_beta   90.00
_cell.angle_gamma   90.00
#
_symmetry.space_group_name_H-M   'P 1'
#
loop_
_entity.id
_entity.type
_entity.pdbx_description
1 polymer ?
#
loop_
_entity_poly.entity_id
_entity_poly.type
_entity_poly.pdbx_seq_one_letter_code
_entity_poly.pdbx_strand_id
1 'polypeptide(L)'
;AGPNAHWVSSAAAWRMAAPQQTEKSGGLWAKQVALLLVIGAATAYSAVRAYSTPEDSGPTYWLVWWYGWLTALSTGLGAAPMLFVKGVSEHLLGSANALAAGMMTSASAALLIEGLKLPPTDGSTWSPPQLVGAGAAAGVLSILASQRLLRGCEDVSLGIMEGVSVRKALLIVVVMTMHSFSEGIGIGVSFGGASPPQLGVLVTTTLAVHNVPEGFAVSVVLVSRGMSVLGAGLWSILTSLPQPLMAIPADSCY
;
A
#
# COMPACT_ATOMS: atom_id res chain seq x y z
N ALA A 1 49.08 40.71 -12.91
CA ALA A 1 47.82 40.42 -13.62
C ALA A 1 47.22 39.16 -13.02
N GLY A 2 46.10 39.29 -12.30
CA GLY A 2 45.58 38.26 -11.38
C GLY A 2 44.67 37.21 -12.05
N PRO A 3 44.55 36.01 -11.46
CA PRO A 3 43.81 34.88 -12.02
C PRO A 3 42.34 34.87 -11.56
N ASN A 4 41.46 35.66 -12.18
CA ASN A 4 40.03 35.73 -11.80
C ASN A 4 39.06 35.89 -12.99
N ALA A 5 39.26 35.15 -14.09
CA ALA A 5 38.41 35.28 -15.29
C ALA A 5 37.61 34.02 -15.70
N HIS A 6 37.66 32.91 -14.95
CA HIS A 6 36.95 31.66 -15.31
C HIS A 6 35.67 31.37 -14.52
N TRP A 7 35.33 32.15 -13.48
CA TRP A 7 34.17 31.88 -12.62
C TRP A 7 32.90 32.67 -12.95
N VAL A 8 32.97 33.65 -13.86
CA VAL A 8 31.82 34.50 -14.19
C VAL A 8 30.93 33.89 -15.29
N SER A 9 31.40 32.89 -16.05
CA SER A 9 30.58 32.23 -17.08
C SER A 9 29.70 31.08 -16.56
N SER A 10 30.00 30.53 -15.39
CA SER A 10 29.22 29.42 -14.80
C SER A 10 27.93 29.89 -14.11
N ALA A 11 27.90 31.09 -13.51
CA ALA A 11 26.67 31.64 -12.92
C ALA A 11 25.58 31.96 -13.98
N ALA A 12 25.99 32.33 -15.20
CA ALA A 12 25.07 32.54 -16.33
C ALA A 12 24.58 31.20 -16.92
N ALA A 13 25.42 30.16 -16.93
CA ALA A 13 25.05 28.83 -17.41
C ALA A 13 23.97 28.15 -16.53
N TRP A 14 24.01 28.37 -15.21
CA TRP A 14 22.99 27.85 -14.28
C TRP A 14 21.61 28.50 -14.44
N ARG A 15 21.54 29.78 -14.85
CA ARG A 15 20.25 30.45 -15.12
C ARG A 15 19.60 30.02 -16.44
N MET A 16 20.38 29.46 -17.37
CA MET A 16 19.86 28.90 -18.63
C MET A 16 19.54 27.40 -18.55
N ALA A 17 19.97 26.71 -17.49
CA ALA A 17 19.63 25.32 -17.17
C ALA A 17 18.49 25.19 -16.16
N ALA A 18 17.76 26.27 -15.86
CA ALA A 18 16.45 26.16 -15.24
C ALA A 18 15.51 25.54 -16.29
N PRO A 19 14.90 24.38 -16.05
CA PRO A 19 13.90 23.86 -16.97
C PRO A 19 12.84 24.95 -17.14
N GLN A 20 12.67 25.42 -18.38
CA GLN A 20 11.50 26.21 -18.73
C GLN A 20 10.29 25.34 -18.40
N GLN A 21 9.61 25.68 -17.31
CA GLN A 21 8.42 25.02 -16.84
C GLN A 21 7.25 25.48 -17.74
N THR A 22 7.30 25.09 -19.02
CA THR A 22 6.26 25.35 -19.99
C THR A 22 5.41 24.08 -20.15
N GLU A 23 4.22 24.16 -19.57
CA GLU A 23 2.99 23.62 -20.16
C GLU A 23 2.88 22.09 -20.34
N LYS A 24 2.45 21.40 -19.26
CA LYS A 24 1.42 20.33 -19.29
C LYS A 24 0.87 19.98 -17.88
N SER A 25 0.81 20.95 -16.98
CA SER A 25 0.32 20.77 -15.60
C SER A 25 -1.18 20.41 -15.52
N GLY A 26 -1.99 20.90 -16.46
CA GLY A 26 -3.45 20.71 -16.43
C GLY A 26 -3.92 19.25 -16.54
N GLY A 27 -3.21 18.42 -17.30
CA GLY A 27 -3.55 17.00 -17.46
C GLY A 27 -3.19 16.15 -16.24
N LEU A 28 -2.14 16.52 -15.51
CA LEU A 28 -1.70 15.81 -14.31
C LEU A 28 -2.65 16.08 -13.13
N TRP A 29 -3.05 17.34 -12.97
CA TRP A 29 -4.00 17.74 -11.94
C TRP A 29 -5.38 17.10 -12.16
N ALA A 30 -5.87 17.07 -13.41
CA ALA A 30 -7.12 16.39 -13.76
C ALA A 30 -7.08 14.88 -13.47
N LYS A 31 -5.95 14.20 -13.74
CA LYS A 31 -5.76 12.77 -13.43
C LYS A 31 -5.70 12.49 -11.93
N GLN A 32 -5.03 13.37 -11.16
CA GLN A 32 -4.99 13.26 -9.70
C GLN A 32 -6.37 13.48 -9.09
N VAL A 33 -7.11 14.49 -9.55
CA VAL A 33 -8.48 14.75 -9.13
C VAL A 33 -9.38 13.57 -9.49
N ALA A 34 -9.29 13.02 -10.70
CA ALA A 34 -10.05 11.83 -11.09
C ALA A 34 -9.73 10.62 -10.22
N LEU A 35 -8.45 10.36 -9.92
CA LEU A 35 -8.04 9.27 -9.03
C LEU A 35 -8.60 9.47 -7.61
N LEU A 36 -8.51 10.68 -7.07
CA LEU A 36 -9.07 11.02 -5.75
C LEU A 36 -10.60 10.91 -5.73
N LEU A 37 -11.29 11.26 -6.81
CA LEU A 37 -12.74 11.09 -6.95
C LEU A 37 -13.12 9.61 -7.02
N VAL A 38 -12.36 8.79 -7.75
CA VAL A 38 -12.58 7.33 -7.82
C VAL A 38 -12.38 6.69 -6.46
N ILE A 39 -11.29 7.03 -5.76
CA ILE A 39 -11.00 6.59 -4.39
C ILE A 39 -12.10 7.06 -3.44
N GLY A 40 -12.50 8.33 -3.52
CA GLY A 40 -13.56 8.91 -2.69
C GLY A 40 -14.90 8.23 -2.91
N ALA A 41 -15.27 7.97 -4.17
CA ALA A 41 -16.48 7.23 -4.52
C ALA A 41 -16.42 5.78 -4.04
N ALA A 42 -15.28 5.10 -4.19
CA ALA A 42 -15.11 3.72 -3.75
C ALA A 42 -15.14 3.59 -2.22
N THR A 43 -14.50 4.50 -1.50
CA THR A 43 -14.54 4.55 -0.02
C THR A 43 -15.93 4.90 0.50
N ALA A 44 -16.65 5.83 -0.16
CA ALA A 44 -18.03 6.16 0.15
C ALA A 44 -18.98 4.99 -0.14
N TYR A 45 -18.81 4.29 -1.27
CA TYR A 45 -19.58 3.10 -1.60
C TYR A 45 -19.39 2.01 -0.54
N SER A 46 -18.14 1.73 -0.18
CA SER A 46 -17.77 0.81 0.90
C SER A 46 -18.41 1.22 2.23
N ALA A 47 -18.38 2.50 2.60
CA ALA A 47 -19.02 3.00 3.82
C ALA A 47 -20.55 2.86 3.80
N VAL A 48 -21.20 3.16 2.68
CA VAL A 48 -22.66 2.98 2.52
C VAL A 48 -23.04 1.51 2.66
N ARG A 49 -22.30 0.61 2.00
CA ARG A 49 -22.49 -0.85 2.13
C ARG A 49 -22.35 -1.30 3.58
N ALA A 50 -21.33 -0.79 4.27
CA ALA A 50 -21.06 -1.09 5.66
C ALA A 50 -22.14 -0.57 6.62
N TYR A 51 -22.79 0.56 6.30
CA TYR A 51 -23.87 1.14 7.11
C TYR A 51 -25.24 0.50 6.83
N SER A 52 -25.46 0.05 5.59
CA SER A 52 -26.76 -0.49 5.14
C SER A 52 -27.04 -1.94 5.55
N THR A 53 -26.11 -2.59 6.24
CA THR A 53 -26.19 -4.00 6.59
C THR A 53 -26.79 -4.19 7.99
N PRO A 54 -27.83 -5.03 8.16
CA PRO A 54 -28.51 -5.21 9.45
C PRO A 54 -27.57 -5.71 10.56
N GLU A 55 -27.83 -5.26 11.79
CA GLU A 55 -26.97 -5.42 12.97
C GLU A 55 -26.90 -6.88 13.50
N ASP A 56 -27.80 -7.76 13.05
CA ASP A 56 -28.08 -9.06 13.67
C ASP A 56 -27.22 -10.25 13.16
N SER A 57 -26.20 -10.03 12.31
CA SER A 57 -25.56 -11.12 11.54
C SER A 57 -24.03 -11.33 11.64
N GLY A 58 -23.29 -10.66 12.54
CA GLY A 58 -21.84 -10.90 12.69
C GLY A 58 -21.03 -9.63 13.01
N PRO A 59 -19.68 -9.64 12.94
CA PRO A 59 -18.91 -8.41 13.06
C PRO A 59 -19.43 -7.41 12.02
N THR A 60 -19.90 -6.26 12.49
CA THR A 60 -20.55 -5.26 11.63
C THR A 60 -19.59 -4.87 10.50
N TYR A 61 -20.03 -4.86 9.23
CA TYR A 61 -19.21 -4.38 8.11
C TYR A 61 -18.59 -2.99 8.37
N TRP A 62 -19.25 -2.19 9.23
CA TRP A 62 -18.74 -0.95 9.79
C TRP A 62 -17.43 -1.10 10.58
N LEU A 63 -17.34 -2.15 11.40
CA LEU A 63 -16.14 -2.54 12.12
C LEU A 63 -15.01 -2.86 11.13
N VAL A 64 -15.28 -3.71 10.14
CA VAL A 64 -14.32 -4.11 9.10
C VAL A 64 -13.80 -2.90 8.32
N TRP A 65 -14.69 -1.96 7.97
CA TRP A 65 -14.33 -0.70 7.31
C TRP A 65 -13.36 0.14 8.16
N TRP A 66 -13.67 0.34 9.44
CA TRP A 66 -12.80 1.09 10.34
C TRP A 66 -11.45 0.41 10.56
N TYR A 67 -11.42 -0.91 10.65
CA TYR A 67 -10.18 -1.68 10.76
C TYR A 67 -9.32 -1.54 9.50
N GLY A 68 -9.92 -1.54 8.30
CA GLY A 68 -9.19 -1.25 7.06
C GLY A 68 -8.62 0.18 7.03
N TRP A 69 -9.34 1.17 7.56
CA TRP A 69 -8.80 2.53 7.69
C TRP A 69 -7.71 2.63 8.75
N LEU A 70 -7.86 1.94 9.87
CA LEU A 70 -6.86 1.88 10.92
C LEU A 70 -5.51 1.39 10.38
N THR A 71 -5.52 0.33 9.57
CA THR A 71 -4.29 -0.19 8.95
C THR A 71 -3.71 0.81 7.95
N ALA A 72 -4.54 1.42 7.10
CA ALA A 72 -4.06 2.39 6.11
C ALA A 72 -3.46 3.65 6.75
N LEU A 73 -4.08 4.16 7.82
CA LEU A 73 -3.56 5.28 8.59
C LEU A 73 -2.27 4.91 9.33
N SER A 74 -2.15 3.67 9.81
CA SER A 74 -0.93 3.17 10.45
C SER A 74 0.26 3.19 9.50
N THR A 75 0.05 2.94 8.20
CA THR A 75 1.10 3.13 7.18
C THR A 75 1.58 4.59 7.11
N GLY A 76 0.67 5.56 7.18
CA GLY A 76 1.03 6.97 7.24
C GLY A 76 1.86 7.35 8.48
N LEU A 77 1.55 6.75 9.62
CA LEU A 77 2.29 6.95 10.87
C LEU A 77 3.75 6.50 10.77
N GLY A 78 4.08 5.61 9.83
CA GLY A 78 5.45 5.22 9.52
C GLY A 78 6.36 6.39 9.13
N ALA A 79 5.82 7.52 8.67
CA ALA A 79 6.60 8.73 8.39
C ALA A 79 7.03 9.49 9.66
N ALA A 80 6.34 9.29 10.79
CA ALA A 80 6.53 10.09 12.01
C ALA A 80 7.96 10.06 12.57
N PRO A 81 8.70 8.94 12.60
CA PRO A 81 10.10 8.92 13.04
C PRO A 81 11.01 9.88 12.27
N MET A 82 10.68 10.16 11.00
CA MET A 82 11.47 11.05 10.15
C MET A 82 11.31 12.53 10.52
N LEU A 83 10.31 12.90 11.34
CA LEU A 83 10.19 14.26 11.89
C LEU A 83 11.29 14.57 12.90
N PHE A 84 11.83 13.55 13.56
CA PHE A 84 12.79 13.68 14.66
C PHE A 84 14.21 13.26 14.27
N VAL A 85 14.35 12.39 13.26
CA VAL A 85 15.64 11.81 12.88
C VAL A 85 16.16 12.43 11.58
N LYS A 86 17.32 13.08 11.65
CA LYS A 86 18.04 13.62 10.48
C LYS A 86 18.90 12.53 9.83
N GLY A 87 18.25 11.66 9.06
CA GLY A 87 18.90 10.59 8.29
C GLY A 87 18.64 9.20 8.88
N VAL A 88 18.25 8.26 8.01
CA VAL A 88 17.93 6.89 8.40
C VAL A 88 19.12 5.98 8.11
N SER A 89 19.60 5.25 9.12
CA SER A 89 20.66 4.27 8.95
C SER A 89 20.14 3.02 8.22
N GLU A 90 21.01 2.38 7.43
CA GLU A 90 20.67 1.13 6.74
C GLU A 90 20.25 0.02 7.73
N HIS A 91 20.80 0.02 8.95
CA HIS A 91 20.41 -0.90 10.01
C HIS A 91 18.96 -0.72 10.46
N LEU A 92 18.48 0.51 10.61
CA LEU A 92 17.10 0.77 11.01
C LEU A 92 16.12 0.36 9.92
N LEU A 93 16.43 0.69 8.65
CA LEU A 93 15.62 0.26 7.51
C LEU A 93 15.62 -1.26 7.36
N GLY A 94 16.78 -1.91 7.49
CA GLY A 94 16.90 -3.36 7.45
C GLY A 94 16.12 -4.04 8.57
N SER A 95 16.15 -3.49 9.78
CA SER A 95 15.41 -4.01 10.94
C SER A 95 13.90 -3.86 10.75
N ALA A 96 13.44 -2.72 10.24
CA ALA A 96 12.03 -2.49 9.91
C ALA A 96 11.54 -3.50 8.85
N ASN A 97 12.31 -3.72 7.78
CA ASN A 97 11.99 -4.70 6.75
C ASN A 97 11.98 -6.14 7.27
N ALA A 98 12.93 -6.51 8.14
CA ALA A 98 12.99 -7.86 8.72
C ALA A 98 11.79 -8.13 9.64
N LEU A 99 11.42 -7.15 10.46
CA LEU A 99 10.25 -7.21 11.33
C LEU A 99 8.96 -7.31 10.49
N ALA A 100 8.84 -6.50 9.45
CA ALA A 100 7.74 -6.56 8.50
C ALA A 100 7.61 -7.97 7.87
N ALA A 101 8.68 -8.47 7.25
CA ALA A 101 8.69 -9.78 6.60
C ALA A 101 8.36 -10.93 7.55
N GLY A 102 8.86 -10.88 8.80
CA GLY A 102 8.55 -11.88 9.83
C GLY A 102 7.06 -11.92 10.19
N MET A 103 6.45 -10.76 10.42
CA MET A 103 5.01 -10.67 10.72
C MET A 103 4.14 -11.18 9.57
N MET A 104 4.46 -10.84 8.32
CA MET A 104 3.70 -11.31 7.16
C MET A 104 3.83 -12.81 6.93
N THR A 105 5.02 -13.37 7.15
CA THR A 105 5.23 -14.83 7.06
C THR A 105 4.40 -15.55 8.12
N SER A 106 4.38 -15.03 9.36
CA SER A 106 3.57 -15.58 10.45
C SER A 106 2.07 -15.48 10.16
N ALA A 107 1.58 -14.33 9.70
CA ALA A 107 0.17 -14.14 9.37
C ALA A 107 -0.27 -15.05 8.21
N SER A 108 0.58 -15.20 7.18
CA SER A 108 0.33 -16.10 6.06
C SER A 108 0.20 -17.56 6.53
N ALA A 109 1.09 -18.00 7.42
CA ALA A 109 1.00 -19.34 8.01
C ALA A 109 -0.29 -19.52 8.84
N ALA A 110 -0.68 -18.52 9.64
CA ALA A 110 -1.92 -18.55 10.40
C ALA A 110 -3.16 -18.67 9.50
N LEU A 111 -3.24 -17.88 8.42
CA LEU A 111 -4.34 -17.94 7.46
C LEU A 111 -4.41 -19.27 6.72
N LEU A 112 -3.25 -19.87 6.37
CA LEU A 112 -3.22 -21.21 5.77
C LEU A 112 -3.75 -22.26 6.75
N ILE A 113 -3.32 -22.22 8.01
CA ILE A 113 -3.77 -23.17 9.04
C ILE A 113 -5.28 -23.02 9.28
N GLU A 114 -5.80 -21.80 9.38
CA GLU A 114 -7.24 -21.61 9.58
C GLU A 114 -8.07 -21.98 8.36
N GLY A 115 -7.58 -21.68 7.16
CA GLY A 115 -8.22 -22.14 5.93
C GLY A 115 -8.36 -23.66 5.85
N LEU A 116 -7.37 -24.41 6.37
CA LEU A 116 -7.41 -25.87 6.39
C LEU A 116 -8.38 -26.45 7.43
N LYS A 117 -8.76 -25.69 8.45
CA LYS A 117 -9.71 -26.11 9.49
C LYS A 117 -11.17 -25.83 9.11
N LEU A 118 -11.40 -25.09 8.03
CA LEU A 118 -12.75 -24.77 7.59
C LEU A 118 -13.51 -26.03 7.17
N PRO A 119 -14.83 -26.11 7.46
CA PRO A 119 -15.65 -27.22 7.01
C PRO A 119 -15.73 -27.22 5.47
N PRO A 120 -16.04 -28.38 4.85
CA PRO A 120 -16.33 -28.44 3.43
C PRO A 120 -17.43 -27.45 3.06
N THR A 121 -17.23 -26.70 1.98
CA THR A 121 -18.25 -25.78 1.46
C THR A 121 -19.40 -26.59 0.85
N ASP A 122 -20.63 -26.31 1.26
CA ASP A 122 -21.82 -26.99 0.74
C ASP A 122 -21.90 -26.86 -0.79
N GLY A 123 -21.99 -28.00 -1.48
CA GLY A 123 -22.04 -28.06 -2.95
C GLY A 123 -20.69 -27.96 -3.67
N SER A 124 -19.58 -27.76 -2.96
CA SER A 124 -18.24 -27.79 -3.56
C SER A 124 -17.73 -29.23 -3.74
N THR A 125 -17.20 -29.54 -4.92
CA THR A 125 -16.48 -30.81 -5.18
C THR A 125 -15.07 -30.83 -4.57
N TRP A 126 -14.57 -29.67 -4.14
CA TRP A 126 -13.19 -29.51 -3.68
C TRP A 126 -13.14 -29.55 -2.16
N SER A 127 -12.24 -30.38 -1.63
CA SER A 127 -11.93 -30.41 -0.20
C SER A 127 -11.21 -29.13 0.26
N PRO A 128 -11.30 -28.75 1.55
CA PRO A 128 -10.63 -27.56 2.08
C PRO A 128 -9.12 -27.47 1.72
N PRO A 129 -8.31 -28.55 1.81
CA PRO A 129 -6.91 -28.49 1.37
C PRO A 129 -6.72 -28.15 -0.12
N GLN A 130 -7.63 -28.60 -0.99
CA GLN A 130 -7.58 -28.28 -2.42
C GLN A 130 -7.94 -26.82 -2.67
N LEU A 131 -8.93 -26.28 -1.97
CA LEU A 131 -9.32 -24.86 -2.06
C LEU A 131 -8.20 -23.95 -1.53
N VAL A 132 -7.62 -24.27 -0.37
CA VAL A 132 -6.48 -23.54 0.21
C VAL A 132 -5.28 -23.60 -0.73
N GLY A 133 -4.96 -24.79 -1.27
CA GLY A 133 -3.88 -24.96 -2.24
C GLY A 133 -4.10 -24.16 -3.52
N ALA A 134 -5.33 -24.14 -4.05
CA ALA A 134 -5.68 -23.34 -5.23
C ALA A 134 -5.59 -21.84 -4.95
N GLY A 135 -6.08 -21.38 -3.80
CA GLY A 135 -5.98 -20.00 -3.36
C GLY A 135 -4.52 -19.55 -3.20
N ALA A 136 -3.69 -20.36 -2.54
CA ALA A 136 -2.26 -20.10 -2.40
C ALA A 136 -1.55 -20.03 -3.77
N ALA A 137 -1.85 -20.98 -4.67
CA ALA A 137 -1.31 -20.97 -6.03
C ALA A 137 -1.76 -19.72 -6.81
N ALA A 138 -3.04 -19.35 -6.73
CA ALA A 138 -3.58 -18.15 -7.36
C ALA A 138 -2.93 -16.88 -6.82
N GLY A 139 -2.68 -16.80 -5.50
CA GLY A 139 -1.93 -15.70 -4.87
C GLY A 139 -0.51 -15.59 -5.42
N VAL A 140 0.24 -16.70 -5.47
CA VAL A 140 1.59 -16.75 -6.04
C VAL A 140 1.58 -16.34 -7.51
N LEU A 141 0.67 -16.88 -8.31
CA LEU A 141 0.51 -16.52 -9.73
C LEU A 141 0.17 -15.03 -9.90
N SER A 142 -0.64 -14.46 -9.02
CA SER A 142 -0.99 -13.04 -9.03
C SER A 142 0.23 -12.16 -8.76
N ILE A 143 1.09 -12.54 -7.80
CA ILE A 143 2.35 -11.84 -7.52
C ILE A 143 3.28 -11.93 -8.74
N LEU A 144 3.44 -13.12 -9.34
CA LEU A 144 4.28 -13.33 -10.52
C LEU A 144 3.76 -12.53 -11.73
N ALA A 145 2.45 -12.50 -11.94
CA ALA A 145 1.82 -11.69 -12.98
C ALA A 145 2.07 -10.19 -12.74
N SER A 146 1.91 -9.72 -11.51
CA SER A 146 2.19 -8.33 -11.13
C SER A 146 3.65 -7.97 -11.40
N GLN A 147 4.60 -8.81 -11.02
CA GLN A 147 6.03 -8.59 -11.32
C GLN A 147 6.31 -8.55 -12.82
N ARG A 148 5.69 -9.44 -13.62
CA ARG A 148 5.84 -9.44 -15.08
C ARG A 148 5.25 -8.19 -15.72
N LEU A 149 4.05 -7.78 -15.31
CA LEU A 149 3.40 -6.55 -15.77
C LEU A 149 4.25 -5.33 -15.44
N LEU A 150 4.81 -5.27 -14.24
CA LEU A 150 5.66 -4.17 -13.79
C LEU A 150 7.00 -4.12 -14.53
N ARG A 151 7.61 -5.28 -14.84
CA ARG A 151 8.79 -5.36 -15.71
C ARG A 151 8.46 -4.91 -17.14
N GLY A 152 7.29 -5.27 -17.67
CA GLY A 152 6.82 -4.75 -18.97
C GLY A 152 6.59 -3.23 -18.95
N CYS A 153 6.35 -2.66 -17.76
CA CYS A 153 6.20 -1.22 -17.54
C CYS A 153 7.53 -0.53 -17.17
N GLU A 154 8.66 -1.24 -17.17
CA GLU A 154 9.99 -0.63 -17.03
C GLU A 154 10.37 0.27 -18.22
N ASP A 155 9.55 0.40 -19.26
CA ASP A 155 9.74 1.46 -20.27
C ASP A 155 8.71 2.58 -20.18
N VAL A 156 7.85 2.57 -19.15
CA VAL A 156 6.87 3.61 -18.93
C VAL A 156 7.56 4.81 -18.27
N SER A 157 8.07 5.70 -19.14
CA SER A 157 8.21 7.12 -18.84
C SER A 157 6.81 7.68 -18.53
N LEU A 158 6.31 7.46 -17.31
CA LEU A 158 5.29 8.34 -16.77
C LEU A 158 5.97 9.71 -16.71
N GLY A 159 5.57 10.65 -17.57
CA GLY A 159 6.15 12.00 -17.74
C GLY A 159 5.99 12.90 -16.52
N ILE A 160 6.10 12.34 -15.33
CA ILE A 160 6.01 12.95 -14.01
C ILE A 160 7.45 13.14 -13.50
N MET A 161 8.26 13.91 -14.24
CA MET A 161 9.65 14.29 -13.92
C MET A 161 10.74 13.37 -14.48
N GLU A 162 11.61 13.94 -15.31
CA GLU A 162 12.81 13.30 -15.84
C GLU A 162 13.81 13.01 -14.71
N GLY A 163 14.16 11.74 -14.54
CA GLY A 163 15.20 11.29 -13.61
C GLY A 163 15.05 9.81 -13.24
N VAL A 164 16.17 9.07 -13.34
CA VAL A 164 16.30 7.67 -12.89
C VAL A 164 15.88 7.49 -11.42
N SER A 165 15.86 8.59 -10.65
CA SER A 165 15.33 8.64 -9.30
C SER A 165 13.79 8.49 -9.29
N VAL A 166 13.01 9.42 -9.81
CA VAL A 166 11.54 9.46 -9.63
C VAL A 166 10.85 8.16 -10.03
N ARG A 167 11.38 7.48 -11.05
CA ARG A 167 10.93 6.15 -11.48
C ARG A 167 10.97 5.08 -10.38
N LYS A 168 12.04 5.01 -9.56
CA LYS A 168 12.14 4.03 -8.45
C LYS A 168 11.11 4.29 -7.36
N ALA A 169 10.85 5.56 -7.04
CA ALA A 169 9.85 5.95 -6.05
C ALA A 169 8.44 5.57 -6.53
N LEU A 170 8.13 5.83 -7.80
CA LEU A 170 6.88 5.43 -8.44
C LEU A 170 6.70 3.91 -8.45
N LEU A 171 7.72 3.15 -8.85
CA LEU A 171 7.66 1.68 -8.85
C LEU A 171 7.37 1.14 -7.45
N ILE A 172 7.99 1.72 -6.41
CA ILE A 172 7.73 1.35 -5.02
C ILE A 172 6.27 1.68 -4.67
N VAL A 173 5.77 2.88 -4.98
CA VAL A 173 4.35 3.23 -4.74
C VAL A 173 3.41 2.21 -5.39
N VAL A 174 3.63 1.83 -6.65
CA VAL A 174 2.77 0.85 -7.34
C VAL A 174 2.86 -0.54 -6.72
N VAL A 175 4.08 -1.03 -6.44
CA VAL A 175 4.30 -2.34 -5.82
C VAL A 175 3.65 -2.41 -4.44
N MET A 176 3.84 -1.39 -3.61
CA MET A 176 3.28 -1.35 -2.26
C MET A 176 1.75 -1.20 -2.32
N THR A 177 1.21 -0.50 -3.31
CA THR A 177 -0.25 -0.46 -3.55
C THR A 177 -0.82 -1.85 -3.84
N MET A 178 -0.13 -2.63 -4.69
CA MET A 178 -0.52 -4.02 -4.95
C MET A 178 -0.37 -4.92 -3.72
N HIS A 179 0.62 -4.66 -2.86
CA HIS A 179 0.78 -5.36 -1.59
C HIS A 179 -0.41 -5.09 -0.66
N SER A 180 -0.71 -3.82 -0.42
CA SER A 180 -1.84 -3.38 0.40
C SER A 180 -3.20 -3.86 -0.12
N PHE A 181 -3.34 -4.12 -1.42
CA PHE A 181 -4.53 -4.78 -1.96
C PHE A 181 -4.73 -6.18 -1.39
N SER A 182 -3.66 -6.99 -1.37
CA SER A 182 -3.70 -8.34 -0.81
C SER A 182 -3.93 -8.34 0.70
N GLU A 183 -3.37 -7.36 1.41
CA GLU A 183 -3.61 -7.17 2.84
C GLU A 183 -5.08 -6.81 3.13
N GLY A 184 -5.70 -5.96 2.30
CA GLY A 184 -7.12 -5.64 2.39
C GLY A 184 -8.01 -6.88 2.27
N ILE A 185 -7.69 -7.78 1.35
CA ILE A 185 -8.38 -9.08 1.25
C ILE A 185 -8.18 -9.89 2.53
N GLY A 186 -6.96 -9.91 3.08
CA GLY A 186 -6.65 -10.59 4.34
C GLY A 186 -7.47 -10.07 5.52
N ILE A 187 -7.65 -8.75 5.62
CA ILE A 187 -8.53 -8.11 6.62
C ILE A 187 -9.96 -8.64 6.47
N GLY A 188 -10.53 -8.54 5.26
CA GLY A 188 -11.90 -8.98 5.01
C GLY A 188 -12.12 -10.46 5.30
N VAL A 189 -11.23 -11.33 4.80
CA VAL A 189 -11.30 -12.78 5.04
C VAL A 189 -11.17 -13.12 6.52
N SER A 190 -10.42 -12.35 7.30
CA SER A 190 -10.25 -12.60 8.73
C SER A 190 -11.49 -12.28 9.58
N PHE A 191 -12.38 -11.43 9.06
CA PHE A 191 -13.68 -11.12 9.67
C PHE A 191 -14.84 -11.96 9.09
N GLY A 192 -14.64 -12.52 7.89
CA GLY A 192 -15.67 -13.27 7.17
C GLY A 192 -16.00 -14.66 7.73
N GLY A 193 -17.24 -15.08 7.47
CA GLY A 193 -17.76 -16.42 7.74
C GLY A 193 -18.12 -16.67 9.21
N ALA A 194 -18.04 -17.93 9.64
CA ALA A 194 -18.24 -18.34 11.04
C ALA A 194 -17.01 -18.08 11.93
N SER A 195 -16.03 -17.33 11.43
CA SER A 195 -14.80 -17.01 12.16
C SER A 195 -15.12 -16.20 13.42
N PRO A 196 -14.49 -16.50 14.57
CA PRO A 196 -14.68 -15.70 15.77
C PRO A 196 -14.27 -14.24 15.49
N PRO A 197 -15.07 -13.23 15.89
CA PRO A 197 -14.72 -11.81 15.70
C PRO A 197 -13.33 -11.44 16.26
N GLN A 198 -12.86 -12.17 17.27
CA GLN A 198 -11.54 -12.00 17.87
C GLN A 198 -10.40 -12.29 16.89
N LEU A 199 -10.58 -13.21 15.93
CA LEU A 199 -9.57 -13.51 14.91
C LEU A 199 -9.36 -12.31 14.00
N GLY A 200 -10.44 -11.70 13.49
CA GLY A 200 -10.34 -10.51 12.64
C GLY A 200 -9.71 -9.33 13.36
N VAL A 201 -10.08 -9.10 14.63
CA VAL A 201 -9.47 -8.07 15.47
C VAL A 201 -7.98 -8.34 15.67
N LEU A 202 -7.59 -9.58 15.98
CA LEU A 202 -6.20 -9.97 16.18
C LEU A 202 -5.37 -9.78 14.90
N VAL A 203 -5.85 -10.31 13.77
CA VAL A 203 -5.18 -10.21 12.47
C VAL A 203 -5.01 -8.74 12.09
N THR A 204 -6.07 -7.95 12.18
CA THR A 204 -6.03 -6.57 11.70
C THR A 204 -5.25 -5.64 12.63
N THR A 205 -5.26 -5.88 13.94
CA THR A 205 -4.41 -5.14 14.89
C THR A 205 -2.94 -5.48 14.67
N THR A 206 -2.63 -6.76 14.44
CA THR A 206 -1.26 -7.19 14.09
C THR A 206 -0.80 -6.54 12.78
N LEU A 207 -1.69 -6.48 11.79
CA LEU A 207 -1.43 -5.82 10.52
C LEU A 207 -1.24 -4.31 10.67
N ALA A 208 -2.02 -3.63 11.51
CA ALA A 208 -1.83 -2.21 11.79
C ALA A 208 -0.45 -1.92 12.38
N VAL A 209 0.03 -2.78 13.29
CA VAL A 209 1.40 -2.69 13.84
C VAL A 209 2.45 -2.93 12.75
N HIS A 210 2.20 -3.86 11.83
CA HIS A 210 3.08 -4.14 10.68
C HIS A 210 3.21 -2.96 9.72
N ASN A 211 2.10 -2.26 9.47
CA ASN A 211 2.06 -1.16 8.52
C ASN A 211 2.92 0.03 8.93
N VAL A 212 3.21 0.22 10.23
CA VAL A 212 4.09 1.31 10.69
C VAL A 212 5.53 1.15 10.16
N PRO A 213 6.22 0.01 10.39
CA PRO A 213 7.49 -0.32 9.73
C PRO A 213 7.45 -0.26 8.20
N GLU A 214 6.38 -0.74 7.58
CA GLU A 214 6.23 -0.70 6.12
C GLU A 214 6.17 0.74 5.60
N GLY A 215 5.30 1.55 6.19
CA GLY A 215 5.15 2.95 5.86
C GLY A 215 6.40 3.77 6.14
N PHE A 216 7.19 3.38 7.13
CA PHE A 216 8.52 3.94 7.35
C PHE A 216 9.45 3.64 6.17
N ALA A 217 9.50 2.40 5.68
CA ALA A 217 10.32 2.03 4.53
C ALA A 217 9.92 2.80 3.26
N VAL A 218 8.61 2.94 3.00
CA VAL A 218 8.08 3.75 1.88
C VAL A 218 8.46 5.23 2.06
N SER A 219 8.26 5.76 3.26
CA SER A 219 8.53 7.18 3.56
C SER A 219 10.02 7.52 3.41
N VAL A 220 10.93 6.63 3.82
CA VAL A 220 12.38 6.80 3.64
C VAL A 220 12.73 6.97 2.16
N VAL A 221 12.15 6.13 1.31
CA VAL A 221 12.37 6.22 -0.14
C VAL A 221 11.85 7.55 -0.67
N LEU A 222 10.64 7.96 -0.31
CA LEU A 222 10.04 9.20 -0.81
C LEU A 222 10.80 10.45 -0.33
N VAL A 223 11.14 10.52 0.95
CA VAL A 223 11.88 11.64 1.54
C VAL A 223 13.32 11.71 0.99
N SER A 224 13.98 10.57 0.75
CA SER A 224 15.31 10.55 0.11
C SER A 224 15.34 11.18 -1.28
N ARG A 225 14.15 11.38 -1.89
CA ARG A 225 13.97 11.98 -3.21
C ARG A 225 13.41 13.39 -3.17
N GLY A 226 13.44 14.03 -2.00
CA GLY A 226 13.06 15.43 -1.82
C GLY A 226 11.59 15.65 -1.47
N MET A 227 10.82 14.59 -1.20
CA MET A 227 9.46 14.75 -0.66
C MET A 227 9.51 15.20 0.80
N SER A 228 8.58 16.07 1.22
CA SER A 228 8.43 16.43 2.63
C SER A 228 7.95 15.22 3.45
N VAL A 229 8.25 15.18 4.75
CA VAL A 229 7.83 14.07 5.63
C VAL A 229 6.30 13.92 5.66
N LEU A 230 5.56 15.03 5.70
CA LEU A 230 4.10 15.00 5.61
C LEU A 230 3.63 14.46 4.25
N GLY A 231 4.26 14.89 3.16
CA GLY A 231 3.97 14.36 1.83
C GLY A 231 4.20 12.85 1.77
N ALA A 232 5.33 12.37 2.31
CA ALA A 232 5.67 10.96 2.36
C ALA A 232 4.66 10.14 3.19
N GLY A 233 4.20 10.68 4.32
CA GLY A 233 3.14 10.06 5.12
C GLY A 233 1.81 9.97 4.36
N LEU A 234 1.40 11.04 3.68
CA LEU A 234 0.17 11.04 2.86
C LEU A 234 0.27 10.06 1.67
N TRP A 235 1.41 10.01 1.00
CA TRP A 235 1.67 9.05 -0.07
C TRP A 235 1.72 7.61 0.44
N SER A 236 2.18 7.39 1.67
CA SER A 236 2.16 6.07 2.32
C SER A 236 0.74 5.63 2.70
N ILE A 237 -0.14 6.57 3.11
CA ILE A 237 -1.58 6.27 3.28
C ILE A 237 -2.19 5.94 1.92
N LEU A 238 -1.85 6.69 0.88
CA LEU A 238 -2.38 6.48 -0.48
C LEU A 238 -2.06 5.07 -0.98
N THR A 239 -0.83 4.59 -0.77
CA THR A 239 -0.47 3.21 -1.14
C THR A 239 -1.30 2.18 -0.38
N SER A 240 -1.78 2.48 0.83
CA SER A 240 -2.57 1.56 1.64
C SER A 240 -4.09 1.72 1.52
N LEU A 241 -4.59 2.64 0.71
CA LEU A 241 -6.03 2.77 0.42
C LEU A 241 -6.71 1.51 -0.13
N PRO A 242 -6.04 0.59 -0.85
CA PRO A 242 -6.62 -0.70 -1.19
C PRO A 242 -7.09 -1.52 0.02
N GLN A 243 -6.49 -1.34 1.21
CA GLN A 243 -6.86 -2.08 2.43
C GLN A 243 -8.35 -1.85 2.82
N PRO A 244 -8.82 -0.61 3.10
CA PRO A 244 -10.22 -0.36 3.41
C PRO A 244 -11.17 -0.61 2.22
N LEU A 245 -10.66 -0.51 0.98
CA LEU A 245 -11.46 -0.74 -0.21
C LEU A 245 -11.78 -2.22 -0.42
N MET A 246 -10.80 -3.10 -0.17
CA MET A 246 -10.92 -4.54 -0.41
C MET A 246 -11.45 -5.32 0.78
N ALA A 247 -11.33 -4.79 2.01
CA ALA A 247 -11.79 -5.47 3.21
C ALA A 247 -13.29 -5.80 3.18
N ILE A 248 -14.15 -4.87 2.78
CA ILE A 248 -15.61 -5.12 2.76
C ILE A 248 -16.03 -6.13 1.68
N PRO A 249 -15.62 -6.00 0.40
CA PRO A 249 -15.95 -7.01 -0.60
C PRO A 249 -15.46 -8.41 -0.23
N ALA A 250 -14.26 -8.52 0.36
CA ALA A 250 -13.68 -9.80 0.76
C ALA A 250 -14.42 -10.42 1.97
N ASP A 251 -14.82 -9.61 2.95
CA ASP A 251 -15.67 -10.04 4.07
C ASP A 251 -17.04 -10.54 3.59
N SER A 252 -17.58 -9.91 2.54
CA SER A 252 -18.89 -10.24 1.95
C SER A 252 -18.92 -11.51 1.10
N CYS A 253 -17.77 -12.15 0.86
CA CYS A 253 -17.68 -13.36 0.04
C CYS A 253 -17.96 -14.66 0.83
N TYR A 254 -18.41 -14.56 2.08
CA TYR A 254 -18.71 -15.68 2.97
C TYR A 254 -20.15 -15.66 3.48
#